data_AF-A0A8C6DDA5-F1
#
_entry.id   AF-A0A8C6DDA5-F1
#
_cell.length_a   1.000
_cell.length_b   1.000
_cell.length_c   1.000
_cell.angle_alpha   90.00
_cell.angle_beta   90.00
_cell.angle_gamma   90.00
#
_symmetry.space_group_name_H-M   'P 1'
#
loop_
_entity.id
_entity.type
_entity.pdbx_description
1 polymer ?
#
loop_
_entity_poly.entity_id
_entity_poly.type
_entity_poly.pdbx_seq_one_letter_code
_entity_poly.pdbx_strand_id
1 'polypeptide(L)'
;YLKMTFNWGNIETFAMSICEHFLSSFNHVIRVQVYVEEVPWKRFEKNGVKHVHAFIHTPTGTHFCEVEQFRSGPPVIHSGIKDLKVLKTTQSGFEGFLKDQFTTLPEVKDRCFATQVYCKWRYHHDRDVDFEATWEAVRGIVLEKFAGPCDKGEHSPSVQKTLYDIQVLSLSQLPEVRFVTCHSED
;
A
#
# COMPACT_ATOMS: atom_id res chain seq x y z
N TYR A 1 15.43 4.18 34.21
CA TYR A 1 15.44 3.64 32.84
C TYR A 1 14.11 2.95 32.58
N LEU A 2 13.22 3.60 31.83
CA LEU A 2 11.94 3.00 31.42
C LEU A 2 12.22 1.82 30.50
N LYS A 3 11.89 0.60 30.94
CA LYS A 3 11.82 -0.57 30.06
C LYS A 3 10.53 -0.43 29.23
N MET A 4 10.64 0.10 28.02
CA MET A 4 9.57 0.01 27.03
C MET A 4 9.59 -1.37 26.41
N THR A 5 8.58 -2.18 26.69
CA THR A 5 8.25 -3.37 25.90
C THR A 5 7.25 -2.96 24.83
N PHE A 6 7.74 -2.65 23.62
CA PHE A 6 6.89 -2.49 22.45
C PHE A 6 6.44 -3.85 21.94
N ASN A 7 5.19 -3.97 21.51
CA ASN A 7 4.74 -5.14 20.76
C ASN A 7 5.21 -4.98 19.31
N TRP A 8 6.15 -5.83 18.89
CA TRP A 8 6.80 -5.79 17.56
C TRP A 8 6.09 -6.68 16.52
N GLY A 9 4.83 -7.05 16.74
CA GLY A 9 4.12 -7.98 15.86
C GLY A 9 4.08 -7.52 14.39
N ASN A 10 3.84 -6.22 14.17
CA ASN A 10 3.88 -5.53 12.87
C ASN A 10 4.10 -4.02 13.09
N ILE A 11 4.33 -3.27 12.00
CA ILE A 11 4.65 -1.84 12.06
C ILE A 11 3.49 -0.98 12.60
N GLU A 12 2.25 -1.37 12.37
CA GLU A 12 1.04 -0.69 12.86
C GLU A 12 0.91 -0.81 14.38
N THR A 13 1.06 -2.02 14.91
CA THR A 13 1.01 -2.28 16.35
C THR A 13 2.15 -1.55 17.06
N PHE A 14 3.33 -1.49 16.44
CA PHE A 14 4.45 -0.70 16.92
C PHE A 14 4.11 0.81 16.97
N ALA A 15 3.55 1.36 15.89
CA ALA A 15 3.12 2.76 15.83
C ALA A 15 2.04 3.09 16.86
N MET A 16 1.04 2.20 17.05
CA MET A 16 0.01 2.33 18.08
C MET A 16 0.63 2.34 19.49
N SER A 17 1.59 1.45 19.76
CA SER A 17 2.27 1.39 21.06
C SER A 17 3.03 2.69 21.37
N ILE A 18 3.61 3.35 20.36
CA ILE A 18 4.25 4.66 20.50
C ILE A 18 3.20 5.73 20.82
N CYS A 19 2.09 5.77 20.09
CA CYS A 19 0.97 6.70 20.36
C CYS A 19 0.47 6.56 21.81
N GLU A 20 0.21 5.33 22.24
CA GLU A 20 -0.24 5.03 23.59
C GLU A 20 0.78 5.48 24.65
N HIS A 21 2.07 5.23 24.43
CA HIS A 21 3.12 5.64 25.36
C HIS A 21 3.10 7.15 25.63
N PHE A 22 3.11 7.97 24.58
CA PHE A 22 3.16 9.42 24.74
C PHE A 22 1.87 9.98 25.35
N LEU A 23 0.71 9.45 24.94
CA LEU A 23 -0.58 9.89 25.50
C LEU A 23 -0.74 9.46 26.97
N SER A 24 -0.30 8.27 27.37
CA SER A 24 -0.38 7.82 28.76
C SER A 24 0.66 8.49 29.67
N SER A 25 1.84 8.82 29.16
CA SER A 25 2.96 9.32 29.98
C SER A 25 2.91 10.83 30.22
N PHE A 26 2.29 11.61 29.33
CA PHE A 26 2.37 13.08 29.37
C PHE A 26 1.01 13.75 29.23
N ASN A 27 0.39 14.16 30.34
CA ASN A 27 -0.96 14.73 30.36
C ASN A 27 -1.18 15.95 29.42
N HIS A 28 -0.13 16.72 29.11
CA HIS A 28 -0.21 17.88 28.23
C HIS A 28 -0.16 17.53 26.73
N VAL A 29 0.21 16.30 26.37
CA VAL A 29 0.21 15.84 24.97
C VAL A 29 -1.22 15.55 24.55
N ILE A 30 -1.74 16.28 23.55
CA ILE A 30 -3.13 16.12 23.09
C ILE A 30 -3.27 15.27 21.83
N ARG A 31 -2.18 15.08 21.07
CA ARG A 31 -2.13 14.36 19.81
C ARG A 31 -0.76 13.74 19.61
N VAL A 32 -0.74 12.53 19.08
CA VAL A 32 0.48 11.84 18.62
C VAL A 32 0.23 11.33 17.21
N GLN A 33 1.24 11.45 16.36
CA GLN A 33 1.22 10.92 15.00
C GLN A 33 2.56 10.22 14.77
N VAL A 34 2.50 8.99 14.28
CA VAL A 34 3.66 8.13 14.07
C VAL A 34 3.59 7.60 12.65
N TYR A 35 4.67 7.79 11.90
CA TYR A 35 4.88 7.20 10.58
C TYR A 35 5.98 6.14 10.69
N VAL A 36 5.74 4.96 10.16
CA VAL A 36 6.69 3.85 10.15
C VAL A 36 6.79 3.29 8.74
N GLU A 37 8.00 2.97 8.32
CA GLU A 37 8.29 2.32 7.05
C GLU A 37 9.14 1.09 7.33
N GLU A 38 8.71 -0.05 6.80
CA GLU A 38 9.44 -1.31 6.93
C GLU A 38 10.50 -1.42 5.84
N VAL A 39 11.75 -1.70 6.24
CA VAL A 39 12.79 -2.02 5.28
C VAL A 39 12.51 -3.42 4.70
N PRO A 40 12.38 -3.59 3.37
CA PRO A 40 11.85 -4.81 2.76
C PRO A 40 12.91 -5.93 2.69
N TRP A 41 13.26 -6.48 3.86
CA TRP A 41 14.12 -7.64 3.99
C TRP A 41 13.33 -8.92 3.78
N LYS A 42 13.67 -9.67 2.73
CA LYS A 42 13.13 -11.02 2.51
C LYS A 42 14.13 -12.06 3.01
N ARG A 43 13.66 -13.07 3.72
CA ARG A 43 14.50 -14.21 4.14
C ARG A 43 15.07 -14.89 2.90
N PHE A 44 16.38 -15.12 2.89
CA PHE A 44 17.04 -15.78 1.77
C PHE A 44 16.49 -17.20 1.59
N GLU A 45 16.19 -17.60 0.35
CA GLU A 45 15.57 -18.90 0.05
C GLU A 45 16.24 -19.52 -1.19
N LYS A 46 16.54 -20.81 -1.11
CA LYS A 46 17.10 -21.59 -2.23
C LYS A 46 16.46 -22.97 -2.26
N ASN A 47 15.91 -23.38 -3.41
CA ASN A 47 15.24 -24.67 -3.60
C ASN A 47 14.12 -24.93 -2.55
N GLY A 48 13.35 -23.89 -2.20
CA GLY A 48 12.30 -23.98 -1.18
C GLY A 48 12.80 -23.97 0.28
N VAL A 49 14.12 -23.97 0.50
CA VAL A 49 14.71 -23.95 1.85
C VAL A 49 15.07 -22.52 2.24
N LYS A 50 14.45 -22.03 3.31
CA LYS A 50 14.70 -20.70 3.88
C LYS A 50 15.95 -20.73 4.78
N HIS A 51 16.83 -19.75 4.61
CA HIS A 51 18.03 -19.61 5.43
C HIS A 51 17.65 -19.16 6.86
N VAL A 52 18.37 -19.68 7.85
CA VAL A 52 18.06 -19.43 9.28
C VAL A 52 18.31 -17.99 9.73
N HIS A 53 19.29 -17.30 9.12
CA HIS A 53 19.69 -15.94 9.53
C HIS A 53 20.19 -15.03 8.40
N ALA A 54 19.93 -15.39 7.13
CA ALA A 54 20.35 -14.56 5.99
C ALA A 54 19.12 -13.96 5.30
N PHE A 55 19.27 -12.71 4.86
CA PHE A 55 18.22 -11.90 4.27
C PHE A 55 18.77 -11.19 3.02
N ILE A 56 17.88 -10.91 2.07
CA ILE A 56 18.15 -10.12 0.87
C ILE A 56 17.18 -8.94 0.84
N HIS A 57 17.68 -7.77 0.44
CA HIS A 57 16.85 -6.58 0.27
C HIS A 57 16.04 -6.74 -1.02
N THR A 58 14.71 -6.69 -0.94
CA THR A 58 13.80 -6.95 -2.07
C THR A 58 12.67 -5.91 -2.13
N PRO A 59 12.90 -4.75 -2.78
CA PRO A 59 11.94 -3.65 -2.83
C PRO A 59 10.85 -3.91 -3.88
N THR A 60 9.97 -4.87 -3.62
CA THR A 60 8.83 -5.23 -4.49
C THR A 60 7.50 -4.72 -3.95
N GLY A 61 7.52 -3.45 -3.51
CA GLY A 61 6.50 -2.82 -2.68
C GLY A 61 6.95 -2.73 -1.23
N THR A 62 7.02 -1.52 -0.69
CA THR A 62 7.44 -1.20 0.68
C THR A 62 6.20 -1.01 1.55
N HIS A 63 6.12 -1.75 2.66
CA HIS A 63 5.07 -1.58 3.66
C HIS A 63 5.36 -0.33 4.51
N PHE A 64 4.37 0.56 4.60
CA PHE A 64 4.41 1.67 5.54
C PHE A 64 3.07 1.81 6.26
N CYS A 65 3.10 2.44 7.43
CA CYS A 65 1.89 2.79 8.16
C CYS A 65 1.96 4.21 8.74
N GLU A 66 0.79 4.76 9.03
CA GLU A 66 0.62 6.03 9.72
C GLU A 66 -0.49 5.89 10.76
N VAL A 67 -0.16 6.10 12.03
CA VAL A 67 -1.11 6.09 13.14
C VAL A 67 -1.20 7.47 13.74
N GLU A 68 -2.40 8.04 13.79
CA GLU A 68 -2.68 9.29 14.49
C GLU A 68 -3.67 9.03 15.62
N GLN A 69 -3.40 9.55 16.82
CA GLN A 69 -4.30 9.44 17.96
C GLN A 69 -4.39 10.75 18.72
N PHE A 70 -5.62 11.20 18.94
CA PHE A 70 -5.95 12.28 19.87
C PHE A 70 -6.20 11.68 21.27
N ARG A 71 -5.86 12.42 22.34
CA ARG A 71 -5.98 11.94 23.74
C ARG A 71 -7.38 11.40 24.09
N SER A 72 -8.43 12.00 23.54
CA SER A 72 -9.83 11.66 23.80
C SER A 72 -10.47 10.80 22.71
N GLY A 73 -9.68 10.14 21.86
CA GLY A 73 -10.19 9.40 20.71
C GLY A 73 -9.46 8.08 20.43
N PRO A 74 -10.10 7.20 19.64
CA PRO A 74 -9.44 5.98 19.16
C PRO A 74 -8.32 6.35 18.16
N PRO A 75 -7.31 5.48 18.00
CA PRO A 75 -6.31 5.66 16.96
C PRO A 75 -6.94 5.56 15.57
N VAL A 76 -6.44 6.38 14.65
CA VAL A 76 -6.70 6.30 13.22
C VAL A 76 -5.49 5.67 12.56
N ILE A 77 -5.70 4.49 11.97
CA ILE A 77 -4.63 3.68 11.40
C ILE A 77 -4.74 3.70 9.88
N HIS A 78 -3.63 4.00 9.23
CA HIS A 78 -3.44 3.81 7.81
C HIS A 78 -2.29 2.85 7.58
N SER A 79 -2.44 1.98 6.59
CA SER A 79 -1.33 1.21 6.01
C SER A 79 -1.23 1.51 4.53
N GLY A 80 -0.13 1.12 3.93
CA GLY A 80 0.11 1.41 2.53
C GLY A 80 1.25 0.66 1.89
N ILE A 81 1.27 0.76 0.57
CA ILE A 81 2.30 0.27 -0.31
C ILE A 81 2.87 1.49 -1.03
N LYS A 82 4.20 1.63 -1.01
CA LYS A 82 4.92 2.58 -1.85
C LYS A 82 6.10 1.89 -2.53
N ASP A 83 6.78 2.59 -3.45
CA ASP A 83 7.95 2.07 -4.15
C ASP A 83 7.70 0.75 -4.93
N LEU A 84 6.44 0.45 -5.25
CA LEU A 84 6.05 -0.72 -6.05
C LEU A 84 6.16 -0.38 -7.53
N LYS A 85 7.32 -0.68 -8.12
CA LYS A 85 7.60 -0.43 -9.54
C LYS A 85 7.08 -1.60 -10.39
N VAL A 86 6.21 -1.30 -11.34
CA VAL A 86 5.61 -2.29 -12.25
C VAL A 86 5.65 -1.78 -13.68
N LEU A 87 5.78 -2.71 -14.64
CA LEU A 87 5.79 -2.42 -16.06
C LEU A 87 5.09 -3.54 -16.83
N LYS A 88 4.23 -3.16 -17.78
CA LYS A 88 3.77 -4.05 -18.86
C LYS A 88 4.07 -3.41 -20.22
N THR A 89 4.43 -4.23 -21.19
CA THR A 89 4.94 -3.79 -22.50
C THR A 89 3.85 -3.60 -23.55
N THR A 90 2.61 -4.00 -23.24
CA THR A 90 1.44 -3.98 -24.12
C THR A 90 0.17 -4.00 -23.26
N GLN A 91 -1.01 -4.15 -23.86
CA GLN A 91 -2.31 -4.19 -23.18
C GLN A 91 -2.56 -2.89 -22.39
N SER A 92 -2.08 -1.77 -22.93
CA SER A 92 -2.42 -0.43 -22.46
C SER A 92 -2.65 0.49 -23.65
N GLY A 93 -3.81 1.13 -23.68
CA GLY A 93 -4.13 2.18 -24.64
C GLY A 93 -4.27 3.54 -23.97
N PHE A 94 -4.32 4.58 -24.78
CA PHE A 94 -4.80 5.90 -24.38
C PHE A 94 -5.38 6.60 -25.62
N GLU A 95 -6.71 6.58 -25.71
CA GLU A 95 -7.50 7.15 -26.81
C GLU A 95 -8.79 7.76 -26.28
N GLY A 96 -9.46 8.60 -27.09
CA GLY A 96 -10.72 9.24 -26.73
C GLY A 96 -10.60 10.42 -25.75
N PHE A 97 -9.40 10.95 -25.54
CA PHE A 97 -9.19 12.15 -24.72
C PHE A 97 -9.58 13.44 -25.46
N LEU A 98 -9.89 14.49 -24.70
CA LEU A 98 -10.21 15.81 -25.24
C LEU A 98 -9.01 16.35 -26.03
N LYS A 99 -9.25 16.82 -27.25
CA LYS A 99 -8.25 17.47 -28.10
C LYS A 99 -8.57 18.94 -28.20
N ASP A 100 -7.61 19.78 -27.84
CA ASP A 100 -7.66 21.22 -27.97
C ASP A 100 -6.44 21.74 -28.75
N GLN A 101 -6.31 23.07 -28.84
CA GLN A 101 -5.19 23.75 -29.52
C GLN A 101 -3.80 23.47 -28.92
N PHE A 102 -3.72 22.87 -27.73
CA PHE A 102 -2.47 22.50 -27.07
C PHE A 102 -2.18 21.00 -27.15
N THR A 103 -3.07 20.21 -27.74
CA THR A 103 -2.96 18.75 -27.76
C THR A 103 -2.09 18.28 -28.91
N THR A 104 -0.86 17.85 -28.59
CA THR A 104 0.07 17.24 -29.55
C THR A 104 0.20 15.72 -29.40
N LEU A 105 -0.35 15.16 -28.33
CA LEU A 105 -0.25 13.74 -28.02
C LEU A 105 -1.09 12.93 -29.02
N PRO A 106 -0.51 11.98 -29.77
CA PRO A 106 -1.28 11.07 -30.60
C PRO A 106 -2.01 10.04 -29.74
N GLU A 107 -3.18 9.62 -30.20
CA GLU A 107 -3.87 8.46 -29.61
C GLU A 107 -3.12 7.18 -29.93
N VAL A 108 -3.06 6.28 -28.96
CA VAL A 108 -2.38 4.99 -29.09
C VAL A 108 -3.28 3.89 -28.57
N LYS A 109 -3.44 2.83 -29.36
CA LYS A 109 -4.19 1.63 -28.95
C LYS A 109 -3.33 0.66 -28.14
N ASP A 110 -2.02 0.73 -28.32
CA ASP A 110 -1.05 -0.06 -27.57
C ASP A 110 0.18 0.78 -27.23
N ARG A 111 0.64 0.68 -25.99
CA ARG A 111 1.84 1.33 -25.45
C ARG A 111 2.37 0.56 -24.25
N CYS A 112 3.63 0.81 -23.91
CA CYS A 112 4.15 0.43 -22.60
C CYS A 112 3.42 1.23 -21.50
N PHE A 113 3.18 0.57 -20.37
CA PHE A 113 2.70 1.19 -19.14
C PHE A 113 3.65 0.81 -18.02
N ALA A 114 4.42 1.79 -17.55
CA ALA A 114 5.28 1.68 -16.38
C ALA A 114 4.79 2.68 -15.34
N THR A 115 4.82 2.30 -14.06
CA THR A 115 4.47 3.20 -12.96
C THR A 115 5.10 2.72 -11.66
N GLN A 116 5.26 3.66 -10.73
CA GLN A 116 5.44 3.37 -9.33
C GLN A 116 4.10 3.54 -8.60
N VAL A 117 3.56 2.45 -8.06
CA VAL A 117 2.29 2.46 -7.36
C VAL A 117 2.48 2.94 -5.93
N TYR A 118 1.67 3.93 -5.56
CA TYR A 118 1.40 4.29 -4.17
C TYR A 118 -0.06 4.00 -3.85
N CYS A 119 -0.30 3.22 -2.80
CA CYS A 119 -1.63 3.02 -2.24
C CYS A 119 -1.57 3.23 -0.73
N LYS A 120 -2.55 3.96 -0.20
CA LYS A 120 -2.75 4.17 1.24
C LYS A 120 -4.21 3.93 1.56
N TRP A 121 -4.48 3.13 2.58
CA TRP A 121 -5.84 2.84 3.02
C TRP A 121 -6.00 3.10 4.50
N ARG A 122 -7.24 3.38 4.91
CA ARG A 122 -7.61 3.60 6.31
C ARG A 122 -8.48 2.44 6.78
N TYR A 123 -8.21 1.95 7.98
CA TYR A 123 -9.04 0.93 8.60
C TYR A 123 -10.29 1.49 9.29
N HIS A 124 -11.29 0.63 9.43
CA HIS A 124 -12.35 0.77 10.42
C HIS A 124 -11.76 0.65 11.84
N HIS A 125 -12.25 1.46 12.79
CA HIS A 125 -11.71 1.48 14.16
C HIS A 125 -12.29 0.37 15.06
N ASP A 126 -13.35 -0.30 14.60
CA ASP A 126 -14.19 -1.23 15.35
C ASP A 126 -14.00 -2.70 14.91
N ARG A 127 -12.91 -2.98 14.19
CA ARG A 127 -12.61 -4.31 13.65
C ARG A 127 -11.24 -4.78 14.10
N ASP A 128 -11.16 -6.09 14.32
CA ASP A 128 -9.87 -6.77 14.46
C ASP A 128 -9.26 -6.95 13.06
N VAL A 129 -7.97 -6.67 12.94
CA VAL A 129 -7.28 -6.56 11.65
C VAL A 129 -5.98 -7.34 11.70
N ASP A 130 -5.82 -8.27 10.76
CA ASP A 130 -4.52 -8.85 10.45
C ASP A 130 -3.82 -7.94 9.42
N PHE A 131 -3.05 -6.97 9.92
CA PHE A 131 -2.44 -5.94 9.10
C PHE A 131 -1.55 -6.49 7.97
N GLU A 132 -0.80 -7.55 8.27
CA GLU A 132 0.10 -8.18 7.30
C GLU A 132 -0.69 -8.89 6.19
N ALA A 133 -1.73 -9.65 6.58
CA ALA A 133 -2.60 -10.29 5.61
C ALA A 133 -3.35 -9.28 4.73
N THR A 134 -3.84 -8.18 5.31
CA THR A 134 -4.49 -7.11 4.53
C THR A 134 -3.48 -6.46 3.57
N TRP A 135 -2.25 -6.19 4.01
CA TRP A 135 -1.21 -5.60 3.14
C TRP A 135 -0.88 -6.50 1.94
N GLU A 136 -0.67 -7.80 2.18
CA GLU A 136 -0.44 -8.76 1.11
C GLU A 136 -1.66 -8.89 0.17
N ALA A 137 -2.87 -8.82 0.71
CA ALA A 137 -4.09 -8.86 -0.10
C ALA A 137 -4.22 -7.63 -1.02
N VAL A 138 -4.03 -6.41 -0.50
CA VAL A 138 -4.04 -5.19 -1.33
C VAL A 138 -2.94 -5.24 -2.38
N ARG A 139 -1.72 -5.67 -2.00
CA ARG A 139 -0.61 -5.84 -2.93
C ARG A 139 -0.94 -6.85 -4.04
N GLY A 140 -1.57 -7.97 -3.69
CA GLY A 140 -2.07 -8.96 -4.64
C GLY A 140 -3.09 -8.35 -5.62
N ILE A 141 -4.07 -7.61 -5.11
CA ILE A 141 -5.08 -6.91 -5.93
C ILE A 141 -4.44 -5.90 -6.89
N VAL A 142 -3.47 -5.11 -6.42
CA VAL A 142 -2.73 -4.16 -7.26
C VAL A 142 -2.05 -4.87 -8.43
N LEU A 143 -1.32 -5.96 -8.14
CA LEU A 143 -0.59 -6.71 -9.16
C LEU A 143 -1.55 -7.41 -10.13
N GLU A 144 -2.64 -8.00 -9.63
CA GLU A 144 -3.67 -8.64 -10.45
C GLU A 144 -4.32 -7.64 -11.41
N LYS A 145 -4.76 -6.47 -10.91
CA LYS A 145 -5.42 -5.46 -11.75
C LYS A 145 -4.48 -4.74 -12.71
N PHE A 146 -3.19 -4.67 -12.37
CA PHE A 146 -2.20 -4.13 -13.29
C PHE A 146 -1.90 -5.09 -14.45
N ALA A 147 -1.62 -6.36 -14.13
CA ALA A 147 -1.14 -7.35 -15.09
C ALA A 147 -2.26 -8.09 -15.83
N GLY A 148 -3.35 -8.44 -15.12
CA GLY A 148 -4.35 -9.39 -15.59
C GLY A 148 -3.85 -10.85 -15.58
N PRO A 149 -4.59 -11.76 -16.22
CA PRO A 149 -4.20 -13.17 -16.30
C PRO A 149 -2.84 -13.38 -16.98
N CYS A 150 -1.98 -14.22 -16.42
CA CYS A 150 -0.58 -14.37 -16.87
C CYS A 150 -0.43 -14.83 -18.32
N ASP A 151 -1.43 -15.50 -18.88
CA ASP A 151 -1.43 -16.06 -20.23
C ASP A 151 -1.84 -15.06 -21.33
N LYS A 152 -2.62 -14.02 -20.98
CA LYS A 152 -3.21 -13.08 -21.97
C LYS A 152 -3.14 -11.60 -21.58
N GLY A 153 -2.84 -11.31 -20.32
CA GLY A 153 -2.93 -9.98 -19.73
C GLY A 153 -4.36 -9.41 -19.73
N GLU A 154 -4.49 -8.16 -19.31
CA GLU A 154 -5.75 -7.41 -19.36
C GLU A 154 -5.51 -6.00 -19.92
N HIS A 155 -6.32 -5.63 -20.92
CA HIS A 155 -6.23 -4.33 -21.56
C HIS A 155 -6.71 -3.22 -20.62
N SER A 156 -5.86 -2.21 -20.40
CA SER A 156 -6.21 -1.01 -19.64
C SER A 156 -6.35 0.19 -20.57
N PRO A 157 -7.56 0.82 -20.66
CA PRO A 157 -7.77 1.99 -21.51
C PRO A 157 -7.21 3.28 -20.90
N SER A 158 -6.94 3.29 -19.59
CA SER A 158 -6.35 4.43 -18.89
C SER A 158 -5.81 4.02 -17.51
N VAL A 159 -4.80 4.76 -17.04
CA VAL A 159 -4.22 4.57 -15.69
C VAL A 159 -5.30 4.77 -14.62
N GLN A 160 -6.17 5.77 -14.80
CA GLN A 160 -7.26 6.10 -13.89
C GLN A 160 -8.24 4.94 -13.73
N LYS A 161 -8.56 4.23 -14.82
CA LYS A 161 -9.43 3.06 -14.77
C LYS A 161 -8.80 1.93 -13.96
N THR A 162 -7.53 1.61 -14.20
CA THR A 162 -6.81 0.60 -13.42
C THR A 162 -6.74 0.96 -11.93
N LEU A 163 -6.42 2.20 -11.59
CA LEU A 163 -6.38 2.66 -10.18
C LEU A 163 -7.76 2.57 -9.52
N TYR A 164 -8.83 2.92 -10.22
CA TYR A 164 -10.19 2.80 -9.70
C TYR A 164 -10.59 1.34 -9.48
N ASP A 165 -10.24 0.44 -10.39
CA ASP A 165 -10.56 -0.98 -10.25
C ASP A 165 -9.82 -1.65 -9.08
N ILE A 166 -8.58 -1.22 -8.80
CA ILE A 166 -7.84 -1.59 -7.59
C ILE A 166 -8.62 -1.14 -6.34
N GLN A 167 -9.09 0.11 -6.32
CA GLN A 167 -9.80 0.67 -5.17
C GLN A 167 -11.11 -0.07 -4.89
N VAL A 168 -11.93 -0.27 -5.94
CA VAL A 168 -13.22 -0.97 -5.82
C VAL A 168 -13.01 -2.42 -5.37
N LEU A 169 -12.05 -3.14 -5.97
CA LEU A 169 -11.80 -4.53 -5.61
C LEU A 169 -11.29 -4.65 -4.16
N SER A 170 -10.38 -3.77 -3.74
CA SER A 170 -9.86 -3.72 -2.37
C SER A 170 -10.99 -3.53 -1.35
N LEU A 171 -11.86 -2.55 -1.56
CA LEU A 171 -13.00 -2.29 -0.66
C LEU A 171 -14.02 -3.44 -0.65
N SER A 172 -14.16 -4.16 -1.77
CA SER A 172 -15.09 -5.28 -1.84
C SER A 172 -14.58 -6.54 -1.12
N GLN A 173 -13.27 -6.77 -1.13
CA GLN A 173 -12.67 -7.98 -0.55
C GLN A 173 -12.20 -7.79 0.89
N LEU A 174 -11.91 -6.56 1.31
CA LEU A 174 -11.30 -6.25 2.61
C LEU A 174 -12.26 -5.37 3.43
N PRO A 175 -13.24 -5.97 4.12
CA PRO A 175 -14.29 -5.21 4.80
C PRO A 175 -13.79 -4.42 6.02
N GLU A 176 -12.55 -4.66 6.47
CA GLU A 176 -11.83 -3.85 7.43
C GLU A 176 -11.30 -2.53 6.88
N VAL A 177 -11.16 -2.42 5.54
CA VAL A 177 -10.71 -1.19 4.87
C VAL A 177 -11.90 -0.26 4.66
N ARG A 178 -11.81 0.95 5.24
CA ARG A 178 -12.86 1.97 5.17
C ARG A 178 -12.82 2.79 3.89
N PHE A 179 -11.62 3.19 3.47
CA PHE A 179 -11.37 3.84 2.20
C PHE A 179 -9.93 3.60 1.77
N VAL A 180 -9.68 3.66 0.47
CA VAL A 180 -8.37 3.47 -0.14
C VAL A 180 -8.13 4.59 -1.14
N THR A 181 -6.91 5.12 -1.13
CA THR A 181 -6.42 6.08 -2.11
C THR A 181 -5.24 5.42 -2.83
N CYS A 182 -5.25 5.45 -4.16
CA CYS A 182 -4.12 5.00 -4.95
C CYS A 182 -3.78 6.06 -6.00
N HIS A 183 -2.50 6.29 -6.20
CA HIS A 183 -1.99 7.11 -7.29
C HIS A 183 -0.78 6.45 -7.93
N SER A 184 -0.63 6.70 -9.23
CA SER A 184 0.57 6.41 -9.99
C SER A 184 1.55 7.56 -9.84
N GLU A 185 2.78 7.27 -9.47
CA GLU A 185 3.91 8.17 -9.62
C GLU A 185 4.57 7.89 -10.99
N ASP A 186 4.90 8.97 -11.70
CA ASP A 186 5.62 8.99 -12.98
C ASP A 186 7.14 9.12 -12.76
#